data_AF-A0A9D2PR17-F1
#
_entry.id   AF-A0A9D2PR17-F1
#
_cell.length_a   1.000
_cell.length_b   1.000
_cell.length_c   1.000
_cell.angle_alpha   90.00
_cell.angle_beta   90.00
_cell.angle_gamma   90.00
#
_symmetry.space_group_name_H-M   'P 1'
#
loop_
_entity.id
_entity.type
_entity.pdbx_description
1 polymer ?
#
loop_
_entity_poly.entity_id
_entity_poly.type
_entity_poly.pdbx_seq_one_letter_code
_entity_poly.pdbx_strand_id
1 'polypeptide(L)'
;MRILYAGDACTKIGPVYMASPFNLEVKGMSHHIWGMPLIQALTERGHEVEHMTCEQAIADFPRTVEDLQKYDALIISDCECEVLSLYPFWVEGVPQPTTNRLKAIRDYVKAGGSLLMIGGWTSFSGRFGHGGYYDTPVEEALPVTCLKGADDRVEMPEGAAVQVMVKGHPVLEGIPWEKAPGFEGFNKIIPKQEAEVLATVGDDEKQYPLVVTWEYGKGRSMAFASDCSPHWAASFQAWEYYGQFWCQALEWLGKAEK
;
A
#
# COMPACT_ATOMS: atom_id res chain seq x y z
N MET A 1 -8.59 1.75 16.55
CA MET A 1 -8.24 2.72 15.50
C MET A 1 -9.24 2.56 14.39
N ARG A 2 -9.61 3.68 13.76
CA ARG A 2 -10.41 3.67 12.53
C ARG A 2 -9.48 3.86 11.34
N ILE A 3 -9.47 2.90 10.43
CA ILE A 3 -8.49 2.79 9.35
C ILE A 3 -9.23 2.89 8.01
N LEU A 4 -8.77 3.77 7.14
CA LEU A 4 -9.21 3.79 5.74
C LEU A 4 -8.19 3.03 4.89
N TYR A 5 -8.65 2.04 4.13
CA TYR A 5 -7.80 1.21 3.30
C TYR A 5 -8.28 1.27 1.83
N ALA A 6 -7.49 1.90 0.96
CA ALA A 6 -7.76 1.97 -0.47
C ALA A 6 -6.87 1.02 -1.29
N GLY A 7 -7.50 0.28 -2.19
CA GLY A 7 -6.85 -0.55 -3.22
C GLY A 7 -6.98 -2.05 -2.98
N ASP A 8 -5.98 -2.83 -3.40
CA ASP A 8 -5.86 -4.27 -3.15
C ASP A 8 -7.10 -5.10 -3.59
N ALA A 9 -7.73 -4.68 -4.68
CA ALA A 9 -8.92 -5.33 -5.23
C ALA A 9 -8.93 -5.29 -6.75
N CYS A 10 -9.48 -6.32 -7.38
CA CYS A 10 -9.63 -6.36 -8.83
C CYS A 10 -10.89 -7.09 -9.29
N THR A 11 -11.30 -6.78 -10.52
CA THR A 11 -12.36 -7.49 -11.23
C THR A 11 -11.71 -8.38 -12.28
N LYS A 12 -11.89 -9.69 -12.15
CA LYS A 12 -11.47 -10.67 -13.14
C LYS A 12 -12.60 -10.85 -14.15
N ILE A 13 -12.30 -10.61 -15.42
CA ILE A 13 -13.22 -10.78 -16.54
C ILE A 13 -12.64 -11.85 -17.47
N GLY A 14 -13.43 -12.89 -17.75
CA GLY A 14 -13.05 -14.01 -18.60
C GLY A 14 -13.42 -15.38 -18.00
N PRO A 15 -13.10 -16.48 -18.70
CA PRO A 15 -12.40 -16.54 -19.98
C PRO A 15 -13.17 -15.88 -21.14
N VAL A 16 -12.41 -15.37 -22.11
CA VAL A 16 -12.93 -14.82 -23.36
C VAL A 16 -12.86 -15.92 -24.42
N TYR A 17 -13.99 -16.21 -25.07
CA TYR A 17 -14.10 -17.18 -26.16
C TYR A 17 -14.37 -16.44 -27.46
N MET A 18 -13.65 -16.83 -28.52
CA MET A 18 -13.91 -16.36 -29.87
C MET A 18 -14.22 -17.58 -30.75
N ALA A 19 -15.51 -17.86 -30.97
CA ALA A 19 -15.95 -18.99 -31.79
C ALA A 19 -15.93 -18.67 -33.29
N SER A 20 -16.03 -17.39 -33.65
CA SER A 20 -15.91 -16.87 -35.01
C SER A 20 -15.58 -15.37 -34.99
N PRO A 21 -15.25 -14.73 -36.13
CA PRO A 21 -15.06 -13.27 -36.20
C PRO A 21 -16.27 -12.43 -35.75
N PHE A 22 -17.46 -13.04 -35.60
CA PHE A 22 -18.69 -12.39 -35.16
C PHE A 22 -19.15 -12.83 -33.77
N ASN A 23 -18.48 -13.81 -33.14
CA ASN A 23 -18.89 -14.38 -31.87
C ASN A 23 -17.72 -14.33 -30.88
N LEU A 24 -17.68 -13.24 -30.11
CA LEU A 24 -16.79 -12.99 -28.98
C LEU A 24 -17.64 -12.96 -27.70
N GLU A 25 -17.40 -13.91 -26.79
CA GLU A 25 -18.15 -14.08 -25.55
C GLU A 25 -17.24 -13.99 -24.33
N VAL A 26 -17.64 -13.23 -23.33
CA VAL A 26 -17.07 -13.26 -21.97
C VAL A 26 -17.94 -14.16 -21.12
N LYS A 27 -17.37 -15.22 -20.52
CA LYS A 27 -18.16 -16.23 -19.76
C LYS A 27 -17.97 -16.17 -18.25
N GLY A 28 -17.23 -15.21 -17.73
CA GLY A 28 -17.04 -15.06 -16.29
C GLY A 28 -16.72 -13.63 -15.89
N MET A 29 -17.21 -13.26 -14.72
CA MET A 29 -16.89 -12.01 -14.03
C MET A 29 -16.85 -12.32 -12.53
N SER A 30 -15.81 -11.87 -11.84
CA SER A 30 -15.68 -12.03 -10.39
C SER A 30 -14.87 -10.90 -9.78
N HIS A 31 -15.31 -10.41 -8.63
CA HIS A 31 -14.60 -9.39 -7.86
C HIS A 31 -13.81 -10.06 -6.75
N HIS A 32 -12.57 -9.63 -6.54
CA HIS A 32 -11.67 -10.16 -5.53
C HIS A 32 -11.07 -8.99 -4.74
N ILE A 33 -11.04 -9.13 -3.41
CA ILE A 33 -10.30 -8.24 -2.51
C ILE A 33 -9.11 -9.04 -2.00
N TRP A 34 -7.93 -8.76 -2.54
CA TRP A 34 -6.69 -9.46 -2.20
C TRP A 34 -6.20 -9.10 -0.81
N GLY A 35 -6.42 -7.86 -0.37
CA GLY A 35 -6.15 -7.39 0.99
C GLY A 35 -7.09 -7.94 2.08
N MET A 36 -7.98 -8.89 1.78
CA MET A 36 -8.93 -9.44 2.76
C MET A 36 -8.24 -10.05 4.00
N PRO A 37 -7.13 -10.80 3.89
CA PRO A 37 -6.41 -11.30 5.06
C PRO A 37 -5.86 -10.18 5.96
N LEU A 38 -5.40 -9.06 5.37
CA LEU A 38 -4.99 -7.88 6.13
C LEU A 38 -6.17 -7.24 6.87
N ILE A 39 -7.30 -7.07 6.18
CA ILE A 39 -8.54 -6.54 6.78
C ILE A 39 -8.97 -7.41 7.96
N GLN A 40 -8.94 -8.74 7.80
CA GLN A 40 -9.31 -9.69 8.84
C GLN A 40 -8.36 -9.59 10.04
N ALA A 41 -7.05 -9.62 9.82
CA ALA A 41 -6.07 -9.50 10.89
C ALA A 41 -6.26 -8.21 11.73
N LEU A 42 -6.48 -7.07 11.07
CA LEU A 42 -6.73 -5.81 11.75
C LEU A 42 -8.07 -5.80 12.50
N THR A 43 -9.11 -6.39 11.91
CA THR A 43 -10.45 -6.46 12.53
C THR A 43 -10.46 -7.39 13.75
N GLU A 44 -9.79 -8.54 13.67
CA GLU A 44 -9.62 -9.48 14.79
C GLU A 44 -8.82 -8.86 15.95
N ARG A 45 -7.91 -7.92 15.63
CA ARG A 45 -7.20 -7.11 16.62
C ARG A 45 -8.06 -5.99 17.24
N GLY A 46 -9.27 -5.77 16.74
CA GLY A 46 -10.22 -4.78 17.24
C GLY A 46 -10.12 -3.41 16.56
N HIS A 47 -9.52 -3.32 15.37
CA HIS A 47 -9.57 -2.12 14.55
C HIS A 47 -10.85 -2.07 13.69
N GLU A 48 -11.34 -0.87 13.42
CA GLU A 48 -12.41 -0.65 12.45
C GLU A 48 -11.75 -0.34 11.10
N VAL A 49 -11.99 -1.18 10.09
CA VAL A 49 -11.38 -1.03 8.76
C VAL A 49 -12.46 -0.71 7.73
N GLU A 50 -12.40 0.48 7.16
CA GLU A 50 -13.19 0.86 5.99
C GLU A 50 -12.35 0.61 4.74
N HIS A 51 -12.70 -0.42 3.97
CA HIS A 51 -12.01 -0.77 2.72
C HIS A 51 -12.74 -0.18 1.51
N MET A 52 -11.98 0.41 0.59
CA MET A 52 -12.44 0.90 -0.70
C MET A 52 -11.63 0.23 -1.81
N THR A 53 -12.31 -0.43 -2.75
CA THR A 53 -11.67 -0.84 -4.00
C THR A 53 -11.25 0.39 -4.81
N CYS A 54 -10.35 0.26 -5.79
CA CYS A 54 -10.02 1.39 -6.68
C CYS A 54 -11.25 1.96 -7.40
N GLU A 55 -12.21 1.09 -7.75
CA GLU A 55 -13.50 1.47 -8.37
C GLU A 55 -14.37 2.35 -7.45
N GLN A 56 -14.32 2.12 -6.13
CA GLN A 56 -15.03 2.95 -5.16
C GLN A 56 -14.23 4.22 -4.83
N ALA A 57 -12.91 4.07 -4.60
CA ALA A 57 -12.03 5.15 -4.18
C ALA A 57 -11.99 6.31 -5.19
N ILE A 58 -12.10 6.05 -6.49
CA ILE A 58 -12.12 7.11 -7.51
C ILE A 58 -13.27 8.09 -7.30
N ALA A 59 -14.43 7.62 -6.82
CA ALA A 59 -15.59 8.46 -6.53
C ALA A 59 -15.62 8.94 -5.07
N ASP A 60 -15.40 8.05 -4.11
CA ASP A 60 -15.80 8.24 -2.72
C ASP A 60 -14.65 8.53 -1.75
N PHE A 61 -13.39 8.38 -2.17
CA PHE A 61 -12.24 8.62 -1.28
C PHE A 61 -12.27 10.06 -0.73
N PRO A 62 -12.01 10.26 0.59
CA PRO A 62 -12.09 11.57 1.23
C PRO A 62 -11.34 12.68 0.49
N ARG A 63 -11.95 13.87 0.45
CA ARG A 63 -11.52 14.97 -0.42
C ARG A 63 -10.75 16.06 0.30
N THR A 64 -10.87 16.11 1.62
CA THR A 64 -10.39 17.19 2.48
C THR A 64 -9.59 16.60 3.64
N VAL A 65 -8.78 17.43 4.29
CA VAL A 65 -8.03 17.01 5.48
C VAL A 65 -9.01 16.68 6.61
N GLU A 66 -10.09 17.46 6.74
CA GLU A 66 -11.13 17.27 7.75
C GLU A 66 -11.85 15.92 7.60
N ASP A 67 -12.08 15.47 6.37
CA ASP A 67 -12.64 14.15 6.12
C ASP A 67 -11.65 13.03 6.44
N LEU A 68 -10.38 13.20 6.10
CA LEU A 68 -9.32 12.23 6.40
C LEU A 68 -9.06 12.12 7.91
N GLN A 69 -9.19 13.22 8.67
CA GLN A 69 -9.03 13.25 10.13
C GLN A 69 -10.06 12.40 10.89
N LYS A 70 -11.10 11.89 10.21
CA LYS A 70 -12.01 10.88 10.77
C LYS A 70 -11.35 9.51 10.95
N TYR A 71 -10.18 9.29 10.35
CA TYR A 71 -9.40 8.06 10.39
C TYR A 71 -8.08 8.29 11.15
N ASP A 72 -7.69 7.32 11.96
CA ASP A 72 -6.40 7.32 12.67
C ASP A 72 -5.25 6.95 11.73
N ALA A 73 -5.51 6.16 10.68
CA ALA A 73 -4.51 5.78 9.68
C ALA A 73 -5.13 5.57 8.30
N LEU A 74 -4.32 5.82 7.28
CA LEU A 74 -4.60 5.53 5.87
C LEU A 74 -3.67 4.42 5.38
N ILE A 75 -4.23 3.42 4.70
CA ILE A 75 -3.49 2.40 3.96
C ILE A 75 -3.75 2.63 2.47
N ILE A 76 -2.68 2.75 1.70
CA ILE A 76 -2.70 2.79 0.23
C ILE A 76 -1.88 1.59 -0.25
N SER A 77 -2.53 0.65 -0.94
CA SER A 77 -1.89 -0.57 -1.43
C SER A 77 -2.47 -0.95 -2.79
N ASP A 78 -1.62 -1.12 -3.79
CA ASP A 78 -2.04 -1.43 -5.16
C ASP A 78 -3.19 -0.52 -5.65
N CYS A 79 -2.99 0.78 -5.42
CA CYS A 79 -3.91 1.85 -5.81
C CYS A 79 -3.10 2.97 -6.46
N GLU A 80 -3.24 3.15 -7.77
CA GLU A 80 -2.50 4.16 -8.52
C GLU A 80 -2.92 5.59 -8.15
N CYS A 81 -1.97 6.52 -8.26
CA CYS A 81 -2.16 7.93 -7.94
C CYS A 81 -3.33 8.59 -8.71
N GLU A 82 -3.66 8.10 -9.91
CA GLU A 82 -4.78 8.62 -10.71
C GLU A 82 -6.14 8.37 -10.05
N VAL A 83 -6.34 7.21 -9.42
CA VAL A 83 -7.56 6.88 -8.67
C VAL A 83 -7.81 7.90 -7.57
N LEU A 84 -6.76 8.33 -6.88
CA LEU A 84 -6.86 9.27 -5.77
C LEU A 84 -6.80 10.73 -6.22
N SER A 85 -6.41 11.06 -7.46
CA SER A 85 -6.32 12.45 -7.92
C SER A 85 -7.47 12.90 -8.80
N LEU A 86 -8.05 12.01 -9.62
CA LEU A 86 -9.08 12.35 -10.59
C LEU A 86 -10.48 12.43 -9.97
N TYR A 87 -11.35 13.26 -10.53
CA TYR A 87 -12.77 13.30 -10.18
C TYR A 87 -13.56 12.80 -11.38
N PRO A 88 -14.21 11.63 -11.29
CA PRO A 88 -14.82 11.00 -12.45
C PRO A 88 -16.12 11.71 -12.82
N PHE A 89 -16.05 12.65 -13.76
CA PHE A 89 -17.21 13.45 -14.22
C PHE A 89 -18.34 12.60 -14.81
N TRP A 90 -18.06 11.34 -15.15
CA TRP A 90 -19.00 10.36 -15.69
C TRP A 90 -19.74 9.57 -14.60
N VAL A 91 -19.38 9.72 -13.33
CA VAL A 91 -20.08 9.07 -12.21
C VAL A 91 -21.10 10.04 -11.63
N GLU A 92 -22.37 9.64 -11.61
CA GLU A 92 -23.46 10.44 -11.07
C GLU A 92 -23.21 10.77 -9.59
N GLY A 93 -23.47 12.02 -9.19
CA GLY A 93 -23.32 12.48 -7.80
C GLY A 93 -21.90 12.90 -7.41
N VAL A 94 -20.89 12.68 -8.26
CA VAL A 94 -19.53 13.16 -7.99
C VAL A 94 -19.47 14.68 -8.17
N PRO A 95 -19.01 15.44 -7.14
CA PRO A 95 -18.92 16.89 -7.22
C PRO A 95 -17.80 17.32 -8.18
N GLN A 96 -17.86 18.58 -8.61
CA GLN A 96 -16.78 19.17 -9.39
C GLN A 96 -15.46 19.16 -8.60
N PRO A 97 -14.31 18.91 -9.27
CA PRO A 97 -13.00 18.92 -8.62
C PRO A 97 -12.69 20.31 -8.08
N THR A 98 -12.75 20.44 -6.75
CA THR A 98 -12.47 21.69 -6.01
C THR A 98 -11.31 21.56 -5.03
N THR A 99 -10.86 20.32 -4.77
CA THR A 99 -9.73 20.01 -3.89
C THR A 99 -8.75 19.07 -4.57
N ASN A 100 -7.53 18.97 -4.02
CA ASN A 100 -6.52 18.00 -4.46
C ASN A 100 -6.32 16.99 -3.32
N ARG A 101 -6.84 15.78 -3.52
CA ARG A 101 -6.78 14.68 -2.56
C ARG A 101 -5.36 14.27 -2.18
N LEU A 102 -4.40 14.33 -3.10
CA LEU A 102 -2.99 14.05 -2.79
C LEU A 102 -2.42 15.06 -1.79
N LYS A 103 -2.73 16.35 -1.98
CA LYS A 103 -2.36 17.39 -1.00
C LYS A 103 -3.05 17.16 0.33
N ALA A 104 -4.34 16.78 0.31
CA ALA A 104 -5.08 16.46 1.53
C ALA A 104 -4.45 15.29 2.30
N ILE A 105 -4.01 14.22 1.63
CA ILE A 105 -3.30 13.10 2.26
C ILE A 105 -2.01 13.59 2.93
N ARG A 106 -1.17 14.35 2.22
CA ARG A 106 0.05 14.91 2.79
C ARG A 106 -0.22 15.78 4.02
N ASP A 107 -1.19 16.69 3.90
CA ASP A 107 -1.51 17.66 4.95
C ASP A 107 -2.17 16.96 6.16
N TYR A 108 -2.93 15.89 5.93
CA TYR A 108 -3.44 14.99 6.96
C TYR A 108 -2.29 14.35 7.76
N VAL A 109 -1.30 13.77 7.09
CA VAL A 109 -0.13 13.18 7.78
C VAL A 109 0.62 14.26 8.55
N LYS A 110 0.90 15.40 7.90
CA LYS A 110 1.58 16.53 8.54
C LYS A 110 0.88 17.01 9.81
N ALA A 111 -0.46 16.91 9.85
CA ALA A 111 -1.29 17.32 10.97
C ALA A 111 -1.43 16.27 12.10
N GLY A 112 -0.82 15.08 11.98
CA GLY A 112 -0.87 14.03 13.01
C GLY A 112 -1.55 12.74 12.57
N GLY A 113 -2.03 12.68 11.34
CA GLY A 113 -2.52 11.45 10.73
C GLY A 113 -1.39 10.50 10.36
N SER A 114 -1.73 9.24 10.07
CA SER A 114 -0.73 8.22 9.75
C SER A 114 -0.94 7.60 8.39
N LEU A 115 0.16 7.36 7.66
CA LEU A 115 0.14 6.82 6.31
C LEU A 115 0.98 5.55 6.19
N LEU A 116 0.35 4.48 5.70
CA LEU A 116 1.02 3.28 5.24
C LEU A 116 0.86 3.17 3.73
N MET A 117 1.98 3.09 3.01
CA MET A 117 1.98 2.62 1.62
C MET A 117 2.59 1.22 1.56
N ILE A 118 1.84 0.28 1.00
CA ILE A 118 2.26 -1.10 0.76
C ILE A 118 2.57 -1.22 -0.74
N GLY A 119 3.64 -1.94 -1.07
CA GLY A 119 4.11 -2.15 -2.41
C GLY A 119 3.18 -3.02 -3.24
N GLY A 120 3.47 -3.07 -4.53
CA GLY A 120 2.65 -3.73 -5.53
C GLY A 120 2.90 -3.13 -6.90
N TRP A 121 2.14 -3.59 -7.88
CA TRP A 121 2.28 -3.15 -9.27
C TRP A 121 1.74 -1.75 -9.50
N THR A 122 0.83 -1.24 -8.68
CA THR A 122 0.26 0.11 -8.77
C THR A 122 0.56 0.99 -7.55
N SER A 123 1.57 0.60 -6.75
CA SER A 123 2.13 1.41 -5.66
C SER A 123 3.46 2.07 -6.06
N PHE A 124 3.90 3.08 -5.31
CA PHE A 124 5.15 3.82 -5.56
C PHE A 124 5.28 4.29 -7.02
N SER A 125 6.36 3.95 -7.74
CA SER A 125 6.38 4.12 -9.20
C SER A 125 5.60 3.02 -9.88
N GLY A 126 5.77 1.78 -9.44
CA GLY A 126 5.01 0.62 -9.92
C GLY A 126 5.37 0.19 -11.34
N ARG A 127 4.57 -0.75 -11.86
CA ARG A 127 4.74 -1.35 -13.18
C ARG A 127 4.65 -0.28 -14.26
N PHE A 128 5.71 -0.15 -15.05
CA PHE A 128 5.85 0.88 -16.08
C PHE A 128 5.63 2.32 -15.59
N GLY A 129 5.79 2.59 -14.29
CA GLY A 129 5.53 3.92 -13.72
C GLY A 129 4.05 4.22 -13.47
N HIS A 130 3.15 3.23 -13.56
CA HIS A 130 1.69 3.44 -13.38
C HIS A 130 1.24 3.65 -11.94
N GLY A 131 2.05 3.30 -10.93
CA GLY A 131 1.75 3.71 -9.55
C GLY A 131 1.71 5.23 -9.42
N GLY A 132 2.62 5.92 -10.13
CA GLY A 132 2.51 7.37 -10.39
C GLY A 132 2.73 8.27 -9.18
N TYR A 133 3.29 7.75 -8.08
CA TYR A 133 3.48 8.54 -6.86
C TYR A 133 4.73 9.44 -6.87
N TYR A 134 5.63 9.30 -7.86
CA TYR A 134 6.80 10.18 -8.00
C TYR A 134 6.40 11.64 -8.25
N ASP A 135 7.10 12.59 -7.63
CA ASP A 135 6.81 14.03 -7.68
C ASP A 135 5.39 14.41 -7.23
N THR A 136 4.79 13.63 -6.31
CA THR A 136 3.46 13.91 -5.77
C THR A 136 3.49 14.41 -4.34
N PRO A 137 2.45 15.12 -3.87
CA PRO A 137 2.33 15.44 -2.46
C PRO A 137 2.32 14.22 -1.53
N VAL A 138 1.82 13.07 -1.99
CA VAL A 138 1.84 11.83 -1.19
C VAL A 138 3.29 11.36 -0.99
N GLU A 139 4.13 11.41 -2.02
CA GLU A 139 5.56 11.12 -1.89
C GLU A 139 6.23 12.05 -0.87
N GLU A 140 5.87 13.34 -0.80
CA GLU A 140 6.41 14.24 0.23
C GLU A 140 6.23 13.69 1.65
N ALA A 141 5.09 13.05 1.93
CA ALA A 141 4.76 12.46 3.23
C ALA A 141 5.30 11.04 3.44
N LEU A 142 5.75 10.34 2.40
CA LEU A 142 6.33 9.00 2.51
C LEU A 142 7.81 9.03 2.92
N PRO A 143 8.33 8.00 3.63
CA PRO A 143 9.73 7.93 4.05
C PRO A 143 10.71 7.66 2.90
N VAL A 144 10.20 7.53 1.67
CA VAL A 144 10.98 7.14 0.50
C VAL A 144 10.67 8.04 -0.69
N THR A 145 11.59 8.05 -1.65
CA THR A 145 11.43 8.63 -2.98
C THR A 145 11.21 7.51 -4.00
N CYS A 146 10.27 7.73 -4.91
CA CYS A 146 9.90 6.85 -6.01
C CYS A 146 10.84 7.08 -7.22
N LEU A 147 10.92 6.10 -8.11
CA LEU A 147 11.72 6.19 -9.34
C LEU A 147 10.93 6.87 -10.46
N LYS A 148 11.14 8.18 -10.67
CA LYS A 148 10.44 8.95 -11.70
C LYS A 148 10.56 8.34 -13.11
N GLY A 149 9.41 8.03 -13.71
CA GLY A 149 9.32 7.54 -15.09
C GLY A 149 9.94 6.16 -15.34
N ALA A 150 10.16 5.37 -14.28
CA ALA A 150 10.72 4.03 -14.37
C ALA A 150 9.74 2.97 -13.85
N ASP A 151 9.91 1.74 -14.33
CA ASP A 151 9.38 0.55 -13.65
C ASP A 151 10.28 0.25 -12.45
N ASP A 152 9.72 0.27 -11.24
CA ASP A 152 10.47 0.02 -10.00
C ASP A 152 10.37 -1.42 -9.51
N ARG A 153 9.68 -2.31 -10.24
CA ARG A 153 9.52 -3.70 -9.81
C ARG A 153 10.85 -4.46 -9.90
N VAL A 154 11.15 -5.19 -8.84
CA VAL A 154 12.19 -6.20 -8.79
C VAL A 154 11.48 -7.54 -8.58
N GLU A 155 11.46 -8.36 -9.62
CA GLU A 155 10.87 -9.70 -9.56
C GLU A 155 11.95 -10.68 -9.09
N MET A 156 11.66 -11.45 -8.03
CA MET A 156 12.56 -12.47 -7.47
C MET A 156 11.76 -13.76 -7.22
N PRO A 157 11.35 -14.48 -8.28
CA PRO A 157 10.51 -15.68 -8.17
C PRO A 157 11.12 -16.80 -7.31
N GLU A 158 12.44 -16.80 -7.13
CA GLU A 158 13.18 -17.68 -6.22
C GLU A 158 12.98 -17.34 -4.73
N GLY A 159 12.42 -16.18 -4.42
CA GLY A 159 12.18 -15.68 -3.07
C GLY A 159 13.34 -14.81 -2.55
N ALA A 160 13.03 -13.56 -2.22
CA ALA A 160 13.94 -12.61 -1.60
C ALA A 160 13.86 -12.70 -0.08
N ALA A 161 15.01 -12.89 0.59
CA ALA A 161 15.10 -13.02 2.04
C ALA A 161 15.03 -11.67 2.74
N VAL A 162 14.47 -11.65 3.96
CA VAL A 162 14.38 -10.46 4.80
C VAL A 162 15.57 -10.38 5.77
N GLN A 163 16.15 -9.20 5.93
CA GLN A 163 17.15 -8.93 6.95
C GLN A 163 16.70 -7.79 7.86
N VAL A 164 16.66 -8.02 9.17
CA VAL A 164 16.29 -7.01 10.17
C VAL A 164 17.49 -6.11 10.47
N MET A 165 17.33 -4.81 10.27
CA MET A 165 18.34 -3.79 10.50
C MET A 165 18.23 -3.18 11.90
N VAL A 166 17.01 -2.97 12.38
CA VAL A 166 16.73 -2.35 13.70
C VAL A 166 16.02 -3.36 14.60
N LYS A 167 16.81 -4.05 15.42
CA LYS A 167 16.29 -5.05 16.36
C LYS A 167 15.53 -4.37 17.51
N GLY A 168 14.36 -4.91 17.87
CA GLY A 168 13.53 -4.38 18.96
C GLY A 168 12.67 -3.17 18.59
N HIS A 169 12.65 -2.76 17.32
CA HIS A 169 11.66 -1.79 16.87
C HIS A 169 10.25 -2.39 17.01
N PRO A 170 9.25 -1.67 17.56
CA PRO A 170 7.92 -2.23 17.85
C PRO A 170 7.23 -2.90 16.66
N VAL A 171 7.50 -2.45 15.44
CA VAL A 171 6.95 -3.02 14.20
C VAL A 171 7.43 -4.46 13.95
N LEU A 172 8.67 -4.78 14.34
CA LEU A 172 9.33 -6.05 14.05
C LEU A 172 9.48 -6.93 15.29
N GLU A 173 9.03 -6.45 16.45
CA GLU A 173 9.23 -7.11 17.74
C GLU A 173 8.48 -8.45 17.81
N GLY A 174 9.12 -9.44 18.43
CA GLY A 174 8.53 -10.76 18.66
C GLY A 174 8.26 -11.61 17.40
N ILE A 175 8.77 -11.20 16.23
CA ILE A 175 8.62 -11.94 14.97
C ILE A 175 9.98 -12.55 14.57
N PRO A 176 10.07 -13.87 14.31
CA PRO A 176 11.30 -14.54 13.89
C PRO A 176 11.58 -14.31 12.41
N TRP A 177 11.98 -13.10 12.04
CA TRP A 177 12.23 -12.69 10.65
C TRP A 177 13.30 -13.51 9.92
N GLU A 178 14.23 -14.12 10.65
CA GLU A 178 15.22 -15.06 10.09
C GLU A 178 14.58 -16.34 9.53
N LYS A 179 13.32 -16.61 9.90
CA LYS A 179 12.50 -17.72 9.39
C LYS A 179 11.35 -17.22 8.51
N ALA A 180 11.29 -15.93 8.21
CA ALA A 180 10.25 -15.39 7.36
C ALA A 180 10.32 -16.06 5.97
N PRO A 181 9.17 -16.39 5.37
CA PRO A 181 9.16 -16.78 3.98
C PRO A 181 9.69 -15.62 3.11
N GLY A 182 10.32 -15.97 1.99
CA GLY A 182 10.78 -14.98 1.03
C GLY A 182 9.63 -14.29 0.31
N PHE A 183 9.91 -13.10 -0.22
CA PHE A 183 8.99 -12.35 -1.10
C PHE A 183 9.35 -12.59 -2.56
N GLU A 184 8.35 -12.78 -3.42
CA GLU A 184 8.55 -13.09 -4.85
C GLU A 184 8.80 -11.82 -5.70
N GLY A 185 8.72 -10.66 -5.08
CA GLY A 185 9.11 -9.38 -5.65
C GLY A 185 8.81 -8.21 -4.72
N PHE A 186 9.24 -7.02 -5.11
CA PHE A 186 9.09 -5.78 -4.35
C PHE A 186 9.34 -4.56 -5.25
N ASN A 187 8.94 -3.38 -4.79
CA ASN A 187 9.28 -2.10 -5.42
C ASN A 187 10.66 -1.62 -4.94
N LYS A 188 11.50 -1.16 -5.87
CA LYS A 188 12.76 -0.49 -5.58
C LYS A 188 12.49 0.96 -5.16
N ILE A 189 12.51 1.19 -3.85
CA ILE A 189 12.32 2.51 -3.22
C ILE A 189 13.64 3.07 -2.68
N ILE A 190 13.76 4.41 -2.62
CA ILE A 190 14.96 5.10 -2.12
C ILE A 190 14.63 5.77 -0.78
N PRO A 191 15.21 5.36 0.37
CA PRO A 191 14.95 6.00 1.65
C PRO A 191 15.40 7.46 1.66
N LYS A 192 14.59 8.33 2.26
CA LYS A 192 14.97 9.72 2.51
C LYS A 192 15.99 9.79 3.65
N GLN A 193 16.74 10.89 3.71
CA GLN A 193 17.87 11.06 4.64
C GLN A 193 17.48 10.89 6.12
N GLU A 194 16.27 11.30 6.51
CA GLU A 194 15.77 11.23 7.89
C GLU A 194 14.93 9.97 8.17
N ALA A 195 14.77 9.09 7.18
CA ALA A 195 14.00 7.88 7.34
C ALA A 195 14.83 6.75 7.95
N GLU A 196 14.18 5.92 8.78
CA GLU A 196 14.78 4.74 9.38
C GLU A 196 14.40 3.50 8.57
N VAL A 197 15.40 2.74 8.10
CA VAL A 197 15.20 1.46 7.42
C VAL A 197 15.23 0.36 8.46
N LEU A 198 14.07 -0.22 8.77
CA LEU A 198 13.91 -1.24 9.81
C LEU A 198 14.30 -2.64 9.33
N ALA A 199 14.03 -2.94 8.06
CA ALA A 199 14.38 -4.19 7.42
C ALA A 199 14.69 -4.01 5.93
N THR A 200 15.52 -4.89 5.38
CA THR A 200 15.82 -5.00 3.95
C THR A 200 15.31 -6.33 3.38
N VAL A 201 15.20 -6.38 2.06
CA VAL A 201 14.82 -7.56 1.27
C VAL A 201 15.77 -7.72 0.09
N GLY A 202 16.14 -8.97 -0.23
CA GLY A 202 16.99 -9.28 -1.38
C GLY A 202 17.68 -10.62 -1.24
N ASP A 203 18.80 -10.77 -1.94
CA ASP A 203 19.67 -11.96 -1.88
C ASP A 203 21.03 -11.64 -1.23
N ASP A 204 21.95 -12.60 -1.26
CA ASP A 204 23.30 -12.44 -0.71
C ASP A 204 24.15 -11.40 -1.46
N GLU A 205 23.81 -11.08 -2.70
CA GLU A 205 24.54 -10.10 -3.52
C GLU A 205 24.04 -8.68 -3.29
N LYS A 206 22.72 -8.52 -3.11
CA LYS A 206 22.09 -7.22 -3.07
C LYS A 206 20.85 -7.17 -2.20
N GLN A 207 20.85 -6.19 -1.31
CA GLN A 207 19.75 -5.88 -0.41
C GLN A 207 19.12 -4.53 -0.78
N TYR A 208 17.80 -4.44 -0.60
CA TYR A 208 16.98 -3.25 -0.84
C TYR A 208 16.13 -2.93 0.39
N PRO A 209 15.73 -1.67 0.62
CA PRO A 209 14.84 -1.34 1.73
C PRO A 209 13.50 -2.06 1.60
N LEU A 210 13.04 -2.69 2.68
CA LEU A 210 11.73 -3.35 2.77
C LEU A 210 10.78 -2.55 3.64
N VAL A 211 11.16 -2.31 4.90
CA VAL A 211 10.35 -1.59 5.87
C VAL A 211 11.06 -0.29 6.19
N VAL A 212 10.46 0.83 5.78
CA VAL A 212 11.03 2.16 6.00
C VAL A 212 10.01 3.02 6.72
N THR A 213 10.44 3.70 7.79
CA THR A 213 9.58 4.50 8.65
C THR A 213 10.14 5.89 8.86
N TRP A 214 9.29 6.89 9.03
CA TRP A 214 9.71 8.21 9.49
C TRP A 214 8.57 9.00 10.14
N GLU A 215 8.91 10.08 10.80
CA GLU A 215 7.97 11.08 11.28
C GLU A 215 7.86 12.21 10.24
N TYR A 216 6.63 12.64 9.94
CA TYR A 216 6.38 13.70 8.96
C TYR A 216 5.42 14.73 9.54
N GLY A 217 5.96 15.91 9.89
CA GLY A 217 5.22 16.89 10.67
C GLY A 217 4.89 16.32 12.05
N LYS A 218 3.60 16.23 12.38
CA LYS A 218 3.12 15.62 13.63
C LYS A 218 2.73 14.14 13.48
N GLY A 219 2.67 13.63 12.25
CA GLY A 219 2.24 12.27 11.96
C GLY A 219 3.39 11.31 11.70
N ARG A 220 3.04 10.08 11.34
CA ARG A 220 4.00 9.02 10.99
C ARG A 220 3.65 8.41 9.64
N SER A 221 4.69 8.03 8.90
CA SER A 221 4.52 7.26 7.68
C SER A 221 5.41 6.04 7.64
N MET A 222 4.91 4.99 7.00
CA MET A 222 5.64 3.76 6.72
C MET A 222 5.49 3.37 5.25
N ALA A 223 6.59 2.95 4.64
CA ALA A 223 6.61 2.27 3.36
C ALA A 223 6.98 0.81 3.58
N PHE A 224 6.16 -0.10 3.08
CA PHE A 224 6.47 -1.52 2.96
C PHE A 224 6.69 -1.82 1.48
N ALA A 225 7.90 -2.20 1.08
CA ALA A 225 8.30 -2.25 -0.33
C ALA A 225 7.73 -3.44 -1.10
N SER A 226 7.45 -4.55 -0.42
CA SER A 226 6.77 -5.70 -1.02
C SER A 226 5.26 -5.58 -0.82
N ASP A 227 4.53 -6.65 -1.07
CA ASP A 227 3.07 -6.66 -1.09
C ASP A 227 2.49 -7.21 0.23
N CYS A 228 1.21 -6.97 0.50
CA CYS A 228 0.45 -7.69 1.53
C CYS A 228 -0.30 -8.90 0.96
N SER A 229 -0.26 -9.07 -0.36
CA SER A 229 -1.05 -10.00 -1.16
C SER A 229 -0.20 -10.80 -2.17
N PRO A 230 -0.73 -11.92 -2.70
CA PRO A 230 -0.10 -12.63 -3.82
C PRO A 230 -0.04 -11.76 -5.09
N HIS A 231 0.97 -11.93 -5.94
CA HIS A 231 1.97 -13.00 -5.91
C HIS A 231 3.19 -12.69 -5.04
N TRP A 232 3.62 -11.43 -4.93
CA TRP A 232 4.84 -11.06 -4.20
C TRP A 232 4.87 -11.52 -2.74
N ALA A 233 3.74 -11.56 -2.06
CA ALA A 233 3.65 -11.98 -0.67
C ALA A 233 2.85 -13.27 -0.47
N ALA A 234 2.76 -14.16 -1.47
CA ALA A 234 1.95 -15.38 -1.36
C ALA A 234 2.31 -16.23 -0.13
N SER A 235 3.61 -16.46 0.09
CA SER A 235 4.08 -17.24 1.24
C SER A 235 4.05 -16.45 2.55
N PHE A 236 4.29 -15.14 2.49
CA PHE A 236 4.20 -14.25 3.66
C PHE A 236 2.76 -14.10 4.17
N GLN A 237 1.78 -13.99 3.28
CA GLN A 237 0.36 -13.89 3.64
C GLN A 237 -0.15 -15.13 4.37
N ALA A 238 0.38 -16.31 4.02
CA ALA A 238 0.03 -17.57 4.68
C ALA A 238 0.81 -17.80 6.00
N TRP A 239 1.77 -16.94 6.33
CA TRP A 239 2.64 -17.12 7.49
C TRP A 239 1.93 -16.75 8.80
N GLU A 240 2.21 -17.50 9.89
CA GLU A 240 1.54 -17.31 11.18
C GLU A 240 1.75 -15.92 11.79
N TYR A 241 2.84 -15.21 11.43
CA TYR A 241 3.17 -13.87 11.92
C TYR A 241 2.64 -12.74 11.02
N TYR A 242 1.95 -13.03 9.91
CA TYR A 242 1.40 -12.03 9.00
C TYR A 242 0.52 -11.02 9.73
N GLY A 243 -0.48 -11.51 10.48
CA GLY A 243 -1.40 -10.65 11.20
C GLY A 243 -0.71 -9.84 12.29
N GLN A 244 0.23 -10.46 13.03
CA GLN A 244 1.03 -9.78 14.05
C GLN A 244 1.83 -8.62 13.45
N PHE A 245 2.53 -8.83 12.33
CA PHE A 245 3.30 -7.78 11.66
C PHE A 245 2.44 -6.56 11.33
N TRP A 246 1.33 -6.78 10.62
CA TRP A 246 0.48 -5.66 10.19
C TRP A 246 -0.19 -4.95 11.35
N CYS A 247 -0.60 -5.67 12.39
CA CYS A 247 -1.12 -5.04 13.60
C CYS A 247 -0.06 -4.16 14.28
N GLN A 248 1.17 -4.66 14.44
CA GLN A 248 2.26 -3.89 15.04
C GLN A 248 2.64 -2.65 14.20
N ALA A 249 2.63 -2.78 12.87
CA ALA A 249 2.83 -1.66 11.95
C ALA A 249 1.80 -0.54 12.17
N LEU A 250 0.51 -0.89 12.16
CA LEU A 250 -0.58 0.08 12.34
C LEU A 250 -0.59 0.65 13.76
N GLU A 251 -0.33 -0.16 14.79
CA GLU A 251 -0.24 0.29 16.19
C GLU A 251 0.93 1.27 16.40
N TRP A 252 2.07 1.07 15.74
CA TRP A 252 3.19 2.02 15.79
C TRP A 252 2.85 3.35 15.07
N LEU A 253 2.19 3.24 13.91
CA LEU A 253 1.71 4.39 13.14
C LEU A 253 0.70 5.23 13.95
N GLY A 254 -0.23 4.59 14.65
CA GLY A 254 -1.27 5.28 15.44
C GLY A 254 -0.79 5.96 16.73
N LYS A 255 0.48 5.81 17.12
CA LYS A 255 1.08 6.39 18.34
C LYS A 255 1.76 7.75 18.11
N ALA A 256 1.52 8.42 16.99
CA ALA A 256 2.02 9.77 16.77
C ALA A 256 1.51 10.73 17.89
N GLU A 257 2.37 11.61 18.39
CA GLU A 257 1.97 12.60 19.40
C GLU A 257 0.93 13.55 18.79
N LYS A 258 -0.34 13.41 19.18
CA LYS A 258 -1.46 14.23 18.71
C LYS A 258 -1.40 15.66 19.25
#